data_AF-A0A924G3W0-F1
#
_entry.id   AF-A0A924G3W0-F1
#
_cell.length_a   1.000
_cell.length_b   1.000
_cell.length_c   1.000
_cell.angle_alpha   90.00
_cell.angle_beta   90.00
_cell.angle_gamma   90.00
#
_symmetry.space_group_name_H-M   'P 1'
#
loop_
_entity.id
_entity.type
_entity.pdbx_description
1 polymer ?
#
loop_
_entity_poly.entity_id
_entity_poly.type
_entity_poly.pdbx_seq_one_letter_code
_entity_poly.pdbx_strand_id
1 'polypeptide(L)'
;MKRFNRSITFGTLRAAGVIAALLLSGSAGYAQSGPFAGFDGSWNGAGTVTLSDGSSERIRCRATYKVDSGNALAQTLRCASDSYKFDLSSNVTSQGNNVSGSWSEASRGIYGNLNGRAGGGQIDVFVEAAGFAANITLTTRGNKQSVSINSKGEIRGVQISMVKG
;
A
#
# COMPACT_ATOMS: atom_id res chain seq x y z
N MET A 1 59.99 -58.73 -28.23
CA MET A 1 58.76 -58.43 -29.01
C MET A 1 57.85 -59.65 -28.99
N LYS A 2 56.53 -59.44 -28.86
CA LYS A 2 55.42 -60.43 -28.76
C LYS A 2 55.24 -61.04 -27.35
N ARG A 3 54.07 -61.11 -26.72
CA ARG A 3 52.67 -60.74 -27.02
C ARG A 3 51.88 -60.66 -25.69
N PHE A 4 50.89 -59.74 -25.64
CA PHE A 4 49.52 -59.85 -25.10
C PHE A 4 49.16 -61.00 -24.14
N ASN A 5 48.25 -60.91 -23.16
CA ASN A 5 47.44 -59.87 -22.53
C ASN A 5 46.73 -60.57 -21.35
N ARG A 6 46.31 -59.80 -20.34
CA ARG A 6 45.80 -60.25 -19.03
C ARG A 6 44.51 -61.08 -19.12
N SER A 7 44.41 -62.04 -18.22
CA SER A 7 43.22 -62.87 -17.94
C SER A 7 41.96 -62.05 -17.71
N ILE A 8 40.87 -62.46 -18.36
CA ILE A 8 39.51 -61.97 -18.10
C ILE A 8 38.97 -62.77 -16.93
N THR A 9 38.75 -62.12 -15.78
CA THR A 9 38.00 -62.70 -14.67
C THR A 9 36.62 -62.07 -14.64
N PHE A 10 35.60 -62.88 -14.92
CA PHE A 10 34.19 -62.53 -14.76
C PHE A 10 33.86 -62.44 -13.28
N GLY A 11 33.57 -61.23 -12.80
CA GLY A 11 33.08 -60.95 -11.46
C GLY A 11 31.63 -60.48 -11.51
N THR A 12 30.79 -61.18 -10.75
CA THR A 12 29.33 -61.14 -10.64
C THR A 12 28.69 -59.79 -10.30
N LEU A 13 27.49 -59.59 -10.84
CA LEU A 13 26.47 -58.57 -10.51
C LEU A 13 26.31 -58.30 -9.01
N ARG A 14 26.29 -57.02 -8.60
CA ARG A 14 25.50 -56.54 -7.45
C ARG A 14 25.01 -55.10 -7.62
N ALA A 15 23.70 -54.96 -7.48
CA ALA A 15 22.96 -53.89 -6.82
C ALA A 15 22.96 -52.47 -7.42
N ALA A 16 21.83 -52.15 -8.04
CA ALA A 16 21.01 -50.95 -7.88
C ALA A 16 21.64 -49.71 -7.21
N GLY A 17 21.70 -48.62 -7.97
CA GLY A 17 21.90 -47.27 -7.46
C GLY A 17 21.32 -46.25 -8.42
N VAL A 18 19.99 -46.12 -8.45
CA VAL A 18 19.33 -45.00 -9.12
C VAL A 18 19.57 -43.75 -8.26
N ILE A 19 20.57 -42.95 -8.62
CA ILE A 19 20.74 -41.61 -8.02
C ILE A 19 19.77 -40.68 -8.75
N ALA A 20 18.53 -40.61 -8.26
CA ALA A 20 17.59 -39.56 -8.64
C ALA A 20 18.06 -38.26 -7.98
N ALA A 21 18.77 -37.42 -8.73
CA ALA A 21 19.06 -36.05 -8.32
C ALA A 21 17.74 -35.26 -8.31
N LEU A 22 17.13 -35.10 -7.14
CA LEU A 22 16.03 -34.15 -6.96
C LEU A 22 16.59 -32.73 -7.13
N LEU A 23 16.35 -32.16 -8.30
CA LEU A 23 16.48 -30.73 -8.55
C LEU A 23 15.42 -30.02 -7.68
N LEU A 24 15.84 -29.56 -6.51
CA LEU A 24 15.08 -28.60 -5.70
C LEU A 24 15.09 -27.26 -6.45
N SER A 25 14.21 -27.14 -7.45
CA SER A 25 13.79 -25.87 -8.03
C SER A 25 12.98 -25.12 -6.97
N GLY A 26 13.67 -24.56 -5.98
CA GLY A 26 13.09 -23.62 -5.05
C GLY A 26 12.69 -22.38 -5.84
N SER A 27 11.41 -22.28 -6.19
CA SER A 27 10.84 -21.01 -6.61
C SER A 27 11.02 -20.05 -5.45
N ALA A 28 11.97 -19.10 -5.60
CA ALA A 28 12.04 -17.94 -4.74
C ALA A 28 10.71 -17.17 -4.93
N GLY A 29 9.73 -17.48 -4.09
CA GLY A 29 8.53 -16.69 -3.96
C GLY A 29 8.96 -15.34 -3.42
N TYR A 30 9.04 -14.33 -4.28
CA TYR A 30 9.11 -12.95 -3.82
C TYR A 30 7.88 -12.72 -2.96
N ALA A 31 8.08 -12.50 -1.66
CA ALA A 31 7.02 -11.98 -0.81
C ALA A 31 6.63 -10.63 -1.40
N GLN A 32 5.52 -10.60 -2.15
CA GLN A 32 4.98 -9.37 -2.69
C GLN A 32 4.69 -8.50 -1.46
N SER A 33 5.42 -7.39 -1.31
CA SER A 33 5.14 -6.48 -0.19
C SER A 33 3.68 -6.08 -0.29
N GLY A 34 2.94 -6.14 0.81
CA GLY A 34 1.52 -5.78 0.81
C GLY A 34 1.28 -4.38 0.23
N PRO A 35 0.06 -4.07 -0.21
CA PRO A 35 -0.24 -2.88 -1.01
C PRO A 35 0.08 -1.56 -0.29
N PHE A 36 0.29 -1.60 1.04
CA PHE A 36 0.61 -0.44 1.86
C PHE A 36 2.09 -0.24 2.19
N ALA A 37 3.00 -1.11 1.71
CA ALA A 37 4.42 -1.09 2.12
C ALA A 37 5.13 0.28 1.90
N GLY A 38 4.71 1.06 0.91
CA GLY A 38 5.26 2.40 0.64
C GLY A 38 4.81 3.50 1.62
N PHE A 39 3.77 3.27 2.40
CA PHE A 39 3.08 4.31 3.17
C PHE A 39 3.61 4.48 4.60
N ASP A 40 4.21 3.44 5.19
CA ASP A 40 4.58 3.44 6.62
C ASP A 40 5.46 4.64 7.00
N GLY A 41 5.17 5.22 8.17
CA GLY A 41 5.90 6.33 8.75
C GLY A 41 5.14 7.66 8.77
N SER A 42 5.88 8.73 9.05
CA SER A 42 5.36 10.09 9.16
C SER A 42 5.61 10.90 7.90
N TRP A 43 4.63 11.73 7.54
CA TRP A 43 4.66 12.54 6.34
C TRP A 43 4.24 13.96 6.67
N ASN A 44 4.84 14.93 5.99
CA ASN A 44 4.53 16.34 6.18
C ASN A 44 4.59 17.09 4.85
N GLY A 45 3.78 18.14 4.73
CA GLY A 45 3.75 18.95 3.52
C GLY A 45 2.63 19.98 3.53
N ALA A 46 2.22 20.36 2.34
CA ALA A 46 1.24 21.41 2.13
C ALA A 46 0.32 21.08 0.96
N GLY A 47 -0.78 21.81 0.89
CA GLY A 47 -1.79 21.60 -0.13
C GLY A 47 -2.75 22.78 -0.25
N THR A 48 -3.81 22.54 -0.99
CA THR A 48 -4.95 23.45 -1.14
C THR A 48 -6.24 22.70 -0.85
N VAL A 49 -7.19 23.40 -0.23
CA VAL A 49 -8.59 23.00 -0.14
C VAL A 49 -9.43 23.96 -0.96
N THR A 50 -10.37 23.44 -1.73
CA THR A 50 -11.33 24.20 -2.53
C THR A 50 -12.73 23.93 -1.99
N LEU A 51 -13.45 25.01 -1.69
CA LEU A 51 -14.80 24.95 -1.14
C LEU A 51 -15.86 25.07 -2.25
N SER A 52 -17.11 24.80 -1.89
CA SER A 52 -18.24 24.80 -2.83
C SER A 52 -18.59 26.17 -3.40
N ASP A 53 -18.18 27.25 -2.74
CA ASP A 53 -18.31 28.63 -3.21
C ASP A 53 -17.20 29.04 -4.20
N GLY A 54 -16.25 28.13 -4.49
CA GLY A 54 -15.11 28.37 -5.38
C GLY A 54 -13.89 28.99 -4.68
N SER A 55 -14.00 29.37 -3.41
CA SER A 55 -12.85 29.82 -2.63
C SER A 55 -11.83 28.70 -2.45
N SER A 56 -10.57 29.08 -2.29
CA SER A 56 -9.47 28.14 -2.08
C SER A 56 -8.51 28.65 -1.02
N GLU A 57 -8.05 27.73 -0.17
CA GLU A 57 -7.15 28.04 0.92
C GLU A 57 -5.93 27.12 0.92
N ARG A 58 -4.79 27.67 1.33
CA ARG A 58 -3.56 26.90 1.51
C ARG A 58 -3.58 26.22 2.88
N ILE A 59 -3.32 24.93 2.89
CA ILE A 59 -3.30 24.10 4.10
C ILE A 59 -1.91 23.51 4.32
N ARG A 60 -1.52 23.34 5.58
CA ARG A 60 -0.36 22.53 6.00
C ARG A 60 -0.85 21.21 6.54
N CYS A 61 -0.23 20.12 6.11
CA CYS A 61 -0.68 18.77 6.41
C CYS A 61 0.41 17.93 7.06
N ARG A 62 0.00 17.09 8.01
CA ARG A 62 0.84 16.06 8.62
C ARG A 62 0.05 14.76 8.63
N ALA A 63 0.66 13.67 8.16
CA ALA A 63 0.08 12.34 8.21
C ALA A 63 0.99 11.38 8.96
N THR A 64 0.39 10.39 9.61
CA THR A 64 1.10 9.22 10.13
C THR A 64 0.38 7.98 9.67
N TYR A 65 1.15 7.03 9.14
CA TYR A 65 0.68 5.71 8.72
C TYR A 65 1.38 4.66 9.57
N LYS A 66 0.60 3.70 10.07
CA LYS A 66 1.10 2.47 10.68
C LYS A 66 0.66 1.29 9.81
N VAL A 67 1.61 0.60 9.22
CA VAL A 67 1.36 -0.56 8.37
C VAL A 67 1.60 -1.84 9.17
N ASP A 68 0.58 -2.67 9.28
CA ASP A 68 0.68 -3.99 9.91
C ASP A 68 0.68 -5.08 8.83
N SER A 69 1.71 -5.92 8.84
CA SER A 69 1.96 -7.02 7.89
C SER A 69 1.86 -6.68 6.39
N GLY A 70 1.82 -5.39 6.04
CA GLY A 70 1.60 -4.89 4.68
C GLY A 70 0.14 -4.83 4.22
N ASN A 71 -0.78 -5.49 4.94
CA ASN A 71 -2.18 -5.67 4.54
C ASN A 71 -3.19 -4.90 5.40
N ALA A 72 -2.73 -4.27 6.47
CA ALA A 72 -3.54 -3.34 7.26
C ALA A 72 -2.81 -1.99 7.40
N LEU A 73 -3.58 -0.92 7.40
CA LEU A 73 -3.11 0.46 7.44
C LEU A 73 -3.98 1.26 8.41
N ALA A 74 -3.37 1.77 9.47
CA ALA A 74 -3.97 2.81 10.30
C ALA A 74 -3.37 4.17 9.90
N GLN A 75 -4.21 5.16 9.67
CA GLN A 75 -3.80 6.47 9.17
C GLN A 75 -4.41 7.59 10.02
N THR A 76 -3.62 8.63 10.28
CA THR A 76 -4.07 9.94 10.77
C THR A 76 -3.56 11.02 9.84
N LEU A 77 -4.37 12.03 9.53
CA LEU A 77 -4.06 13.14 8.63
C LEU A 77 -4.70 14.39 9.21
N ARG A 78 -3.85 15.33 9.61
CA ARG A 78 -4.27 16.64 10.09
C ARG A 78 -3.86 17.68 9.09
N CYS A 79 -4.82 18.47 8.61
CA CYS A 79 -4.58 19.61 7.75
C CYS A 79 -5.20 20.88 8.33
N ALA A 80 -4.48 21.99 8.26
CA ALA A 80 -4.95 23.27 8.78
C ALA A 80 -4.43 24.48 7.95
N SER A 81 -5.29 25.49 7.82
CA SER A 81 -5.02 26.87 7.41
C SER A 81 -5.39 27.82 8.58
N ASP A 82 -5.50 29.13 8.31
CA ASP A 82 -5.96 30.10 9.29
C ASP A 82 -7.48 30.00 9.55
N SER A 83 -8.26 29.63 8.53
CA SER A 83 -9.74 29.59 8.56
C SER A 83 -10.33 28.19 8.41
N TYR A 84 -9.52 27.17 8.09
CA TYR A 84 -10.00 25.83 7.79
C TYR A 84 -9.13 24.75 8.42
N LYS A 85 -9.78 23.71 8.96
CA LYS A 85 -9.10 22.52 9.51
C LYS A 85 -9.91 21.26 9.27
N PHE A 86 -9.22 20.14 9.16
CA PHE A 86 -9.81 18.82 9.21
C PHE A 86 -8.82 17.79 9.76
N ASP A 87 -9.37 16.81 10.48
CA ASP A 87 -8.63 15.77 11.18
C ASP A 87 -9.19 14.41 10.81
N LEU A 88 -8.56 13.76 9.82
CA LEU A 88 -8.98 12.45 9.32
C LEU A 88 -8.24 11.32 10.04
N SER A 89 -8.99 10.29 10.44
CA SER A 89 -8.44 9.01 10.87
C SER A 89 -9.06 7.89 10.05
N SER A 90 -8.29 6.88 9.67
CA SER A 90 -8.82 5.70 8.99
C SER A 90 -8.13 4.41 9.40
N ASN A 91 -8.86 3.30 9.30
CA ASN A 91 -8.35 1.94 9.42
C ASN A 91 -8.77 1.18 8.17
N VAL A 92 -7.79 0.71 7.42
CA VAL A 92 -7.98 0.07 6.12
C VAL A 92 -7.35 -1.31 6.15
N THR A 93 -8.05 -2.29 5.62
CA THR A 93 -7.54 -3.65 5.42
C THR A 93 -7.58 -3.99 3.94
N SER A 94 -6.71 -4.90 3.52
CA SER A 94 -6.64 -5.35 2.14
C SER A 94 -6.83 -6.86 2.01
N GLN A 95 -7.56 -7.26 0.97
CA GLN A 95 -7.61 -8.62 0.45
C GLN A 95 -7.19 -8.60 -1.03
N GLY A 96 -5.94 -8.99 -1.29
CA GLY A 96 -5.31 -8.82 -2.59
C GLY A 96 -5.14 -7.33 -2.92
N ASN A 97 -5.78 -6.87 -3.99
CA ASN A 97 -5.79 -5.45 -4.36
C ASN A 97 -7.05 -4.71 -3.91
N ASN A 98 -8.05 -5.41 -3.36
CA ASN A 98 -9.26 -4.77 -2.87
C ASN A 98 -9.01 -4.29 -1.44
N VAL A 99 -9.52 -3.11 -1.11
CA VAL A 99 -9.42 -2.55 0.24
C VAL A 99 -10.79 -2.13 0.75
N SER A 100 -10.96 -2.24 2.06
CA SER A 100 -12.14 -1.77 2.78
C SER A 100 -11.74 -1.33 4.18
N GLY A 101 -12.57 -0.49 4.79
CA GLY A 101 -12.27 0.04 6.11
C GLY A 101 -13.27 1.07 6.59
N SER A 102 -12.87 1.76 7.66
CA SER A 102 -13.61 2.87 8.23
C SER A 102 -12.75 4.13 8.27
N TRP A 103 -13.43 5.27 8.30
CA TRP A 103 -12.81 6.57 8.46
C TRP A 103 -13.66 7.48 9.34
N SER A 104 -13.02 8.48 9.92
CA SER A 104 -13.67 9.56 10.66
C SER A 104 -12.98 10.89 10.44
N GLU A 105 -13.74 11.97 10.57
CA GLU A 105 -13.28 13.35 10.57
C GLU A 105 -13.73 14.00 11.89
N ALA A 106 -12.76 14.35 12.73
CA ALA A 106 -13.04 14.74 14.11
C ALA A 106 -13.66 16.14 14.25
N SER A 107 -13.34 17.09 13.36
CA SER A 107 -13.80 18.47 13.51
C SER A 107 -15.31 18.66 13.26
N ARG A 108 -15.92 17.77 12.47
CA ARG A 108 -17.36 17.74 12.18
C ARG A 108 -18.07 16.51 12.75
N GLY A 109 -17.34 15.59 13.40
CA GLY A 109 -17.92 14.36 13.95
C GLY A 109 -18.50 13.42 12.89
N ILE A 110 -17.95 13.47 11.67
CA ILE A 110 -18.40 12.64 10.55
C ILE A 110 -17.60 11.35 10.55
N TYR A 111 -18.26 10.22 10.27
CA TYR A 111 -17.60 8.93 10.14
C TYR A 111 -18.37 8.05 9.17
N GLY A 112 -17.68 7.05 8.64
CA GLY A 112 -18.31 6.07 7.78
C GLY A 112 -17.32 5.06 7.25
N ASN A 113 -17.64 4.52 6.08
CA ASN A 113 -16.92 3.41 5.48
C ASN A 113 -16.16 3.87 4.24
N LEU A 114 -15.13 3.11 3.88
CA LEU A 114 -14.41 3.25 2.63
C LEU A 114 -14.26 1.91 1.96
N ASN A 115 -14.23 1.92 0.64
CA ASN A 115 -13.96 0.77 -0.20
C ASN A 115 -13.18 1.21 -1.45
N GLY A 116 -12.41 0.30 -2.03
CA GLY A 116 -11.67 0.60 -3.24
C GLY A 116 -10.53 -0.37 -3.52
N ARG A 117 -9.44 0.15 -4.07
CA ARG A 117 -8.27 -0.63 -4.46
C ARG A 117 -6.96 -0.03 -3.96
N ALA A 118 -5.98 -0.90 -3.72
CA ALA A 118 -4.61 -0.49 -3.40
C ALA A 118 -3.59 -1.41 -4.08
N GLY A 119 -2.46 -0.83 -4.48
CA GLY A 119 -1.36 -1.54 -5.12
C GLY A 119 -0.43 -0.59 -5.86
N GLY A 120 0.82 -1.02 -6.08
CA GLY A 120 1.79 -0.24 -6.87
C GLY A 120 2.10 1.15 -6.32
N GLY A 121 1.97 1.35 -5.00
CA GLY A 121 2.14 2.65 -4.35
C GLY A 121 0.94 3.59 -4.45
N GLN A 122 -0.19 3.13 -4.99
CA GLN A 122 -1.44 3.90 -5.11
C GLN A 122 -2.58 3.27 -4.30
N ILE A 123 -3.43 4.12 -3.75
CA ILE A 123 -4.69 3.76 -3.10
C ILE A 123 -5.78 4.64 -3.72
N ASP A 124 -6.81 4.00 -4.28
CA ASP A 124 -8.00 4.66 -4.80
C ASP A 124 -9.21 4.16 -4.03
N VAL A 125 -9.83 5.03 -3.26
CA VAL A 125 -10.98 4.68 -2.42
C VAL A 125 -12.13 5.65 -2.60
N PHE A 126 -13.31 5.11 -2.51
CA PHE A 126 -14.53 5.86 -2.34
C PHE A 126 -14.93 5.81 -0.87
N VAL A 127 -15.25 6.97 -0.31
CA VAL A 127 -15.66 7.13 1.09
C VAL A 127 -17.08 7.62 1.16
N GLU A 128 -17.85 7.09 2.11
CA GLU A 128 -19.24 7.48 2.35
C GLU A 128 -19.49 7.67 3.83
N ALA A 129 -20.31 8.68 4.15
CA ALA A 129 -20.91 8.95 5.44
C ALA A 129 -22.29 9.60 5.22
N ALA A 130 -23.07 9.79 6.28
CA ALA A 130 -24.36 10.47 6.17
C ALA A 130 -24.18 11.89 5.58
N GLY A 131 -24.71 12.11 4.37
CA GLY A 131 -24.64 13.39 3.67
C GLY A 131 -23.27 13.75 3.08
N PHE A 132 -22.30 12.83 3.06
CA PHE A 132 -20.97 13.07 2.50
C PHE A 132 -20.47 11.86 1.70
N ALA A 133 -19.93 12.12 0.51
CA ALA A 133 -19.26 11.12 -0.30
C ALA A 133 -18.11 11.76 -1.09
N ALA A 134 -16.98 11.06 -1.16
CA ALA A 134 -15.81 11.56 -1.89
C ALA A 134 -15.00 10.41 -2.52
N ASN A 135 -14.31 10.74 -3.62
CA ASN A 135 -13.23 9.91 -4.15
C ASN A 135 -11.92 10.42 -3.58
N ILE A 136 -11.08 9.50 -3.11
CA ILE A 136 -9.75 9.79 -2.57
C ILE A 136 -8.73 8.96 -3.33
N THR A 137 -7.70 9.62 -3.85
CA THR A 137 -6.53 8.97 -4.43
C THR A 137 -5.30 9.37 -3.62
N LEU A 138 -4.53 8.38 -3.17
CA LEU A 138 -3.22 8.55 -2.57
C LEU A 138 -2.18 7.88 -3.46
N THR A 139 -1.07 8.54 -3.73
CA THR A 139 0.04 7.95 -4.49
C THR A 139 1.35 8.22 -3.76
N THR A 140 2.19 7.19 -3.67
CA THR A 140 3.55 7.26 -3.12
C THR A 140 4.56 6.93 -4.21
N ARG A 141 5.64 7.72 -4.27
CA ARG A 141 6.79 7.51 -5.16
C ARG A 141 8.06 7.76 -4.36
N GLY A 142 8.67 6.69 -3.85
CA GLY A 142 9.75 6.78 -2.87
C GLY A 142 9.30 7.58 -1.65
N ASN A 143 10.00 8.68 -1.34
CA ASN A 143 9.71 9.52 -0.17
C ASN A 143 8.74 10.67 -0.46
N LYS A 144 8.04 10.65 -1.61
CA LYS A 144 7.04 11.67 -1.98
C LYS A 144 5.65 11.06 -1.99
N GLN A 145 4.67 11.80 -1.47
CA GLN A 145 3.27 11.40 -1.47
C GLN A 145 2.39 12.53 -2.01
N SER A 146 1.39 12.16 -2.81
CA SER A 146 0.31 13.04 -3.21
C SER A 146 -1.02 12.49 -2.71
N VAL A 147 -1.88 13.36 -2.22
CA VAL A 147 -3.26 13.04 -1.82
C VAL A 147 -4.20 13.96 -2.59
N SER A 148 -5.22 13.37 -3.21
CA SER A 148 -6.30 14.08 -3.89
C SER A 148 -7.64 13.64 -3.31
N ILE A 149 -8.51 14.59 -2.98
CA ILE A 149 -9.87 14.34 -2.54
C ILE A 149 -10.79 15.12 -3.48
N ASN A 150 -11.82 14.47 -4.00
CA ASN A 150 -12.86 15.11 -4.80
C ASN A 150 -14.24 14.73 -4.26
N SER A 151 -15.08 15.73 -4.01
CA SER A 151 -16.42 15.52 -3.48
C SER A 151 -17.41 16.51 -4.11
N LYS A 152 -18.71 16.22 -3.97
CA LYS A 152 -19.79 17.14 -4.37
C LYS A 152 -20.33 17.98 -3.21
N GLY A 153 -19.80 17.81 -2.00
CA GLY A 153 -20.21 18.53 -0.79
C GLY A 153 -19.58 19.93 -0.67
N GLU A 154 -19.52 20.43 0.57
CA GLU A 154 -18.87 21.70 0.94
C GLU A 154 -17.39 21.72 0.52
N ILE A 155 -16.68 20.62 0.77
CA ILE A 155 -15.31 20.41 0.26
C ILE A 155 -15.42 19.91 -1.18
N ARG A 156 -15.00 20.68 -2.16
CA ARG A 156 -14.99 20.24 -3.57
C ARG A 156 -13.70 19.54 -3.96
N GLY A 157 -12.58 20.05 -3.49
CA GLY A 157 -11.26 19.55 -3.86
C GLY A 157 -10.28 19.68 -2.72
N VAL A 158 -9.41 18.69 -2.57
CA VAL A 158 -8.20 18.80 -1.74
C VAL A 158 -7.04 18.23 -2.53
N GLN A 159 -5.94 18.97 -2.63
CA GLN A 159 -4.70 18.50 -3.25
C GLN A 159 -3.55 18.75 -2.28
N ILE A 160 -2.86 17.69 -1.88
CA ILE A 160 -1.76 17.74 -0.91
C ILE A 160 -0.54 17.08 -1.52
N SER A 161 0.62 17.70 -1.33
CA SER A 161 1.93 17.10 -1.60
C SER A 161 2.73 17.03 -0.30
N MET A 162 3.23 15.84 0.01
CA MET A 162 3.98 15.55 1.24
C MET A 162 5.29 14.84 0.93
N VAL A 163 6.22 14.96 1.87
CA VAL A 163 7.45 14.20 1.93
C VAL A 163 7.50 13.38 3.22
N LYS A 164 8.15 12.22 3.16
CA LYS A 164 8.43 11.41 4.35
C LYS A 164 9.43 12.16 5.26
N GLY A 165 9.13 12.16 6.55
CA GLY A 165 9.97 12.77 7.60
C GLY A 165 11.19 11.94 7.95
#